data_AF-A0A955BIF0-F1
#
_entry.id   AF-A0A955BIF0-F1
#
_cell.length_a   1.000
_cell.length_b   1.000
_cell.length_c   1.000
_cell.angle_alpha   90.00
_cell.angle_beta   90.00
_cell.angle_gamma   90.00
#
_symmetry.space_group_name_H-M   'P 1'
#
loop_
_entity.id
_entity.type
_entity.pdbx_description
1 polymer ?
#
loop_
_entity_poly.entity_id
_entity_poly.type
_entity_poly.pdbx_seq_one_letter_code
_entity_poly.pdbx_strand_id
1 'polypeptide(L)'
;PQIPERRMTDWMGILRFATAMTFIVHGWKALEHYPPFMDLVFGTFQRANLPEPQQVDVQAALTVIGVLDLLVAALIVMTRWPGVAFYMAAWGFITAASRVTSAGWNAYAEMLLRAANGGVPLVLFLYWTGLRTLERKAASENEQANDWNTEGYEDGDEVHESERRVG
;
A
#
# COMPACT_ATOMS: atom_id res chain seq x y z
N PRO A 1 -26.93 0.66 -3.74
CA PRO A 1 -26.89 1.49 -2.50
C PRO A 1 -25.65 2.39 -2.50
N GLN A 2 -25.83 3.70 -2.69
CA GLN A 2 -24.72 4.65 -2.60
C GLN A 2 -24.35 4.83 -1.12
N ILE A 3 -23.16 4.37 -0.74
CA ILE A 3 -22.62 4.63 0.61
C ILE A 3 -22.27 6.12 0.65
N PRO A 4 -22.75 6.90 1.63
CA PRO A 4 -22.41 8.31 1.72
C PRO A 4 -20.89 8.48 1.83
N GLU A 5 -20.28 9.31 0.99
CA GLU A 5 -18.82 9.47 0.84
C GLU A 5 -18.08 9.71 2.17
N ARG A 6 -18.72 10.41 3.12
CA ARG A 6 -18.19 10.60 4.49
C ARG A 6 -17.93 9.27 5.20
N ARG A 7 -18.85 8.31 5.14
CA ARG A 7 -18.70 7.02 5.82
C ARG A 7 -17.52 6.24 5.27
N MET A 8 -17.31 6.28 3.95
CA MET A 8 -16.19 5.58 3.31
C MET A 8 -14.85 6.12 3.82
N THR A 9 -14.72 7.45 3.93
CA THR A 9 -13.51 8.09 4.44
C THR A 9 -13.23 7.71 5.90
N ASP A 10 -14.27 7.64 6.73
CA ASP A 10 -14.17 7.22 8.13
C ASP A 10 -13.72 5.75 8.26
N TRP A 11 -14.32 4.85 7.47
CA TRP A 11 -13.91 3.44 7.42
C TRP A 11 -12.46 3.26 6.99
N MET A 12 -12.02 3.99 5.95
CA MET A 12 -10.63 3.96 5.52
C MET A 12 -9.69 4.51 6.59
N GLY A 13 -10.13 5.50 7.38
CA GLY A 13 -9.41 5.99 8.55
C GLY A 13 -9.19 4.90 9.60
N ILE A 14 -10.24 4.15 9.93
CA ILE A 14 -10.16 3.01 10.86
C ILE A 14 -9.20 1.94 10.33
N LEU A 15 -9.28 1.59 9.04
CA LEU A 15 -8.38 0.59 8.44
C LEU A 15 -6.90 1.03 8.49
N ARG A 16 -6.62 2.32 8.26
CA ARG A 16 -5.26 2.88 8.39
C ARG A 16 -4.77 2.75 9.82
N PHE A 17 -5.59 3.13 10.79
CA PHE A 17 -5.21 3.04 12.20
C PHE A 17 -4.98 1.59 12.64
N ALA A 18 -5.86 0.67 12.27
CA ALA A 18 -5.70 -0.76 12.55
C ALA A 18 -4.43 -1.34 11.92
N THR A 19 -4.14 -0.96 10.67
CA THR A 19 -2.91 -1.33 9.97
C THR A 19 -1.67 -0.80 10.69
N ALA A 20 -1.68 0.48 11.07
CA ALA A 20 -0.58 1.10 11.80
C ALA A 20 -0.35 0.43 13.16
N MET A 21 -1.40 0.16 13.93
CA MET A 21 -1.28 -0.52 15.22
C MET A 21 -0.69 -1.93 15.08
N THR A 22 -1.10 -2.68 14.05
CA THR A 22 -0.56 -4.01 13.76
C THR A 22 0.96 -3.95 13.52
N PHE A 23 1.41 -3.02 12.68
CA PHE A 23 2.82 -2.82 12.38
C PHE A 23 3.60 -2.24 13.57
N ILE A 24 2.99 -1.40 14.41
CA ILE A 24 3.62 -0.93 15.65
C ILE A 24 3.92 -2.09 16.59
N VAL A 25 2.93 -2.97 16.82
CA VAL A 25 3.13 -4.12 17.72
C VAL A 25 4.15 -5.11 17.15
N HIS A 26 4.14 -5.35 15.84
CA HIS A 26 5.17 -6.18 15.20
C HIS A 26 6.55 -5.53 15.28
N GLY A 27 6.66 -4.25 14.96
CA GLY A 27 7.91 -3.50 15.02
C GLY A 27 8.51 -3.51 16.43
N TRP A 28 7.68 -3.25 17.45
CA TRP A 28 8.08 -3.35 18.85
C TRP A 28 8.60 -4.74 19.21
N LYS A 29 7.86 -5.80 18.87
CA LYS A 29 8.27 -7.18 19.14
C LYS A 29 9.56 -7.58 18.42
N ALA A 30 9.79 -7.04 17.22
CA ALA A 30 11.02 -7.28 16.48
C ALA A 30 12.22 -6.59 17.13
N LEU A 31 12.05 -5.36 17.65
CA LEU A 31 13.07 -4.64 18.41
C LEU A 31 13.42 -5.35 19.74
N GLU A 32 12.44 -6.00 20.38
CA GLU A 32 12.65 -6.84 21.57
C GLU A 32 13.23 -8.23 21.25
N HIS A 33 13.51 -8.53 19.98
CA HIS A 33 13.98 -9.83 19.50
C HIS A 33 13.09 -10.99 20.00
N TYR A 34 11.77 -10.79 19.95
CA TYR A 34 10.79 -11.75 20.46
C TYR A 34 11.05 -13.17 19.92
N PRO A 35 11.18 -14.21 20.77
CA PRO A 35 11.69 -15.53 20.34
C PRO A 35 10.97 -16.14 19.14
N PRO A 36 9.63 -16.10 19.03
CA PRO A 36 8.93 -16.59 17.84
C PRO A 36 9.32 -15.92 16.52
N PHE A 37 9.87 -14.70 16.53
CA PHE A 37 10.38 -14.06 15.32
C PHE A 37 11.78 -14.55 14.95
N MET A 38 12.62 -14.82 15.96
CA MET A 38 13.90 -15.48 15.73
C MET A 38 13.68 -16.89 15.17
N ASP A 39 12.73 -17.64 15.76
CA ASP A 39 12.38 -19.00 15.32
C ASP A 39 11.90 -19.04 13.86
N LEU A 40 11.22 -18.00 13.39
CA LEU A 40 10.83 -17.88 11.98
C LEU A 40 12.06 -17.81 11.06
N VAL A 41 13.08 -17.06 11.45
CA VAL A 41 14.32 -16.92 10.67
C VAL A 41 15.11 -18.22 10.72
N PHE A 42 15.43 -18.73 11.91
CA PHE A 42 16.18 -19.98 12.08
C PHE A 42 15.48 -21.16 11.41
N GLY A 43 14.18 -21.32 11.64
CA GLY A 43 13.38 -22.40 11.04
C GLY A 43 13.35 -22.32 9.51
N THR A 44 13.38 -21.11 8.93
CA THR A 44 13.44 -20.94 7.48
C THR A 44 14.80 -21.39 6.93
N PHE A 45 15.92 -21.00 7.55
CA PHE A 45 17.25 -21.44 7.13
C PHE A 45 17.41 -22.96 7.27
N GLN A 46 16.96 -23.52 8.39
CA GLN A 46 16.99 -24.96 8.64
C GLN A 46 16.19 -25.73 7.58
N ARG A 47 14.96 -25.30 7.28
CA ARG A 47 14.13 -25.95 6.25
C ARG A 47 14.66 -25.79 4.84
N ALA A 48 15.31 -24.66 4.55
CA ALA A 48 15.95 -24.42 3.26
C ALA A 48 17.30 -25.17 3.12
N ASN A 49 17.75 -25.90 4.15
CA ASN A 49 19.05 -26.56 4.20
C ASN A 49 20.22 -25.58 3.95
N LEU A 50 20.08 -24.35 4.47
CA LEU A 50 21.08 -23.30 4.40
C LEU A 50 21.93 -23.30 5.68
N PRO A 51 23.17 -22.77 5.64
CA PRO A 51 23.97 -22.57 6.84
C PRO A 51 23.22 -21.74 7.88
N GLU A 52 23.18 -22.21 9.12
CA GLU A 52 22.47 -21.52 10.19
C GLU A 52 23.12 -20.15 10.48
N PRO A 53 22.35 -19.06 10.49
CA PRO A 53 22.89 -17.73 10.77
C PRO A 53 23.32 -17.61 12.23
N GLN A 54 24.22 -16.68 12.54
CA GLN A 54 24.51 -16.39 13.93
C GLN A 54 23.36 -15.62 14.58
N GLN A 55 23.15 -15.82 15.88
CA GLN A 55 22.10 -15.12 16.63
C GLN A 55 22.23 -13.59 16.53
N VAL A 56 23.46 -13.08 16.53
CA VAL A 56 23.73 -11.64 16.37
C VAL A 56 23.23 -11.10 15.03
N ASP A 57 23.36 -11.87 13.94
CA ASP A 57 22.90 -11.48 12.61
C ASP A 57 21.36 -11.45 12.55
N VAL A 58 20.72 -12.45 13.15
CA VAL A 58 19.25 -12.52 13.25
C VAL A 58 18.71 -11.35 14.08
N GLN A 59 19.32 -11.03 15.21
CA GLN A 59 18.94 -9.89 16.04
C GLN A 59 19.16 -8.55 15.33
N ALA A 60 20.25 -8.40 14.58
CA ALA A 60 20.50 -7.21 13.76
C ALA A 60 19.42 -7.06 12.67
N ALA A 61 19.09 -8.15 11.96
CA ALA A 61 18.03 -8.15 10.96
C ALA A 61 16.65 -7.81 11.57
N LEU A 62 16.30 -8.39 12.71
CA LEU A 62 15.06 -8.09 13.42
C LEU A 62 15.01 -6.63 13.92
N THR A 63 16.15 -6.07 14.33
CA THR A 63 16.23 -4.64 14.67
C THR A 63 15.88 -3.77 13.46
N VAL A 64 16.47 -4.07 12.29
CA VAL A 64 16.19 -3.34 11.05
C VAL A 64 14.72 -3.47 10.65
N ILE A 65 14.18 -4.69 10.67
CA ILE A 65 12.75 -4.95 10.39
C ILE A 65 11.87 -4.17 11.36
N GLY A 66 12.22 -4.17 12.65
CA GLY A 66 11.47 -3.46 13.67
C GLY A 66 11.40 -1.96 13.44
N VAL A 67 12.53 -1.34 13.09
CA VAL A 67 12.58 0.08 12.71
C VAL A 67 11.74 0.35 11.47
N LEU A 68 11.87 -0.48 10.42
CA LEU A 68 11.08 -0.33 9.20
C LEU A 68 9.57 -0.41 9.47
N ASP A 69 9.13 -1.37 10.28
CA ASP A 69 7.72 -1.53 10.66
C ASP A 69 7.17 -0.29 11.37
N LEU A 70 7.93 0.30 12.29
CA LEU A 70 7.54 1.56 12.96
C LEU A 70 7.50 2.74 12.00
N LEU A 71 8.47 2.85 11.08
CA LEU A 71 8.50 3.91 10.08
C LEU A 71 7.29 3.85 9.16
N VAL A 72 6.98 2.67 8.61
CA VAL A 72 5.83 2.52 7.71
C VAL A 72 4.50 2.70 8.43
N ALA A 73 4.41 2.31 9.71
CA ALA A 73 3.26 2.59 10.55
C ALA A 73 3.03 4.09 10.79
N ALA A 74 4.09 4.88 10.98
CA ALA A 74 3.97 6.34 11.05
C ALA A 74 3.56 6.92 9.69
N LEU A 75 4.23 6.50 8.60
CA LEU A 75 3.98 6.97 7.24
C LEU A 75 2.55 6.70 6.77
N ILE A 76 1.95 5.56 7.09
CA ILE A 76 0.58 5.23 6.65
C ILE A 76 -0.49 6.09 7.34
N VAL A 77 -0.20 6.60 8.54
CA VAL A 77 -1.07 7.53 9.28
C VAL A 77 -0.85 8.97 8.82
N MET A 78 0.41 9.37 8.61
CA MET A 78 0.76 10.74 8.21
C MET A 78 0.46 11.02 6.74
N THR A 79 0.55 10.01 5.88
CA THR A 79 0.42 10.16 4.43
C THR A 79 -0.65 9.24 3.84
N ARG A 80 -1.12 9.55 2.63
CA ARG A 80 -1.98 8.68 1.81
C ARG A 80 -1.21 8.15 0.60
N TRP A 81 0.06 7.82 0.79
CA TRP A 81 0.91 7.36 -0.29
C TRP A 81 0.68 5.86 -0.56
N PRO A 82 0.15 5.46 -1.74
CA PRO A 82 -0.09 4.06 -2.07
C PRO A 82 1.18 3.20 -2.02
N GLY A 83 2.37 3.77 -2.25
CA GLY A 83 3.62 3.02 -2.12
C GLY A 83 3.82 2.42 -0.73
N VAL A 84 3.44 3.15 0.33
CA VAL A 84 3.52 2.67 1.72
C VAL A 84 2.54 1.52 1.95
N ALA A 85 1.29 1.69 1.52
CA ALA A 85 0.28 0.65 1.65
C ALA A 85 0.65 -0.63 0.89
N PHE A 86 1.23 -0.48 -0.31
CA PHE A 86 1.73 -1.61 -1.10
C PHE A 86 2.88 -2.34 -0.38
N TYR A 87 3.86 -1.60 0.13
CA TYR A 87 4.96 -2.19 0.90
C TYR A 87 4.44 -2.97 2.11
N MET A 88 3.53 -2.36 2.90
CA MET A 88 2.94 -3.01 4.07
C MET A 88 2.14 -4.26 3.68
N ALA A 89 1.41 -4.23 2.56
CA ALA A 89 0.72 -5.40 2.05
C ALA A 89 1.69 -6.53 1.70
N ALA A 90 2.71 -6.24 0.89
CA ALA A 90 3.72 -7.20 0.48
C ALA A 90 4.45 -7.79 1.69
N TRP A 91 4.90 -6.95 2.62
CA TRP A 91 5.59 -7.37 3.83
C TRP A 91 4.71 -8.20 4.76
N GLY A 92 3.44 -7.82 4.92
CA GLY A 92 2.47 -8.59 5.70
C GLY A 92 2.24 -10.00 5.14
N PHE A 93 2.17 -10.15 3.80
CA PHE A 93 2.09 -11.46 3.16
C PHE A 93 3.38 -12.27 3.27
N ILE A 94 4.55 -11.64 3.08
CA ILE A 94 5.85 -12.30 3.25
C ILE A 94 5.98 -12.85 4.68
N THR A 95 5.61 -12.06 5.68
CA THR A 95 5.65 -12.45 7.10
C THR A 95 4.62 -13.55 7.43
N ALA A 96 3.47 -13.57 6.75
CA ALA A 96 2.51 -14.66 6.89
C ALA A 96 3.07 -15.95 6.27
N ALA A 97 3.61 -15.87 5.05
CA ALA A 97 4.19 -16.99 4.32
C ALA A 97 5.42 -17.58 5.03
N SER A 98 6.19 -16.76 5.75
CA SER A 98 7.37 -17.22 6.48
C SER A 98 7.06 -18.29 7.54
N ARG A 99 5.81 -18.36 8.03
CA ARG A 99 5.37 -19.45 8.92
C ARG A 99 5.37 -20.80 8.24
N VAL A 100 4.96 -20.86 6.98
CA VAL A 100 4.98 -22.13 6.22
C VAL A 100 6.42 -22.47 5.86
N THR A 101 7.26 -21.48 5.53
CA THR A 101 8.68 -21.75 5.26
C THR A 101 9.45 -22.16 6.51
N SER A 102 9.08 -21.68 7.70
CA SER A 102 9.76 -22.02 8.96
C SER A 102 9.20 -23.26 9.65
N ALA A 103 7.87 -23.44 9.67
CA ALA A 103 7.15 -24.47 10.43
C ALA A 103 6.50 -25.55 9.53
N GLY A 104 6.52 -25.35 8.21
CA GLY A 104 6.04 -26.31 7.20
C GLY A 104 4.56 -26.16 6.89
N TRP A 105 4.04 -27.05 6.04
CA TRP A 105 2.63 -27.00 5.59
C TRP A 105 1.61 -27.11 6.72
N ASN A 106 1.98 -27.69 7.87
CA ASN A 106 1.09 -27.75 9.04
C ASN A 106 0.74 -26.37 9.61
N ALA A 107 1.52 -25.33 9.31
CA ALA A 107 1.28 -23.95 9.77
C ALA A 107 0.37 -23.12 8.83
N TYR A 108 -0.27 -23.73 7.82
CA TYR A 108 -1.08 -22.98 6.85
C TYR A 108 -2.26 -22.23 7.46
N ALA A 109 -2.89 -22.79 8.51
CA ALA A 109 -4.00 -22.12 9.18
C ALA A 109 -3.53 -20.82 9.83
N GLU A 110 -2.36 -20.82 10.46
CA GLU A 110 -1.75 -19.62 11.04
C GLU A 110 -1.32 -18.61 9.98
N MET A 111 -0.79 -19.10 8.84
CA MET A 111 -0.49 -18.26 7.68
C MET A 111 -1.75 -17.56 7.17
N LEU A 112 -2.86 -18.28 6.98
CA LEU A 112 -4.12 -17.70 6.50
C LEU A 112 -4.70 -16.66 7.46
N LEU A 113 -4.67 -16.95 8.77
CA LEU A 113 -5.09 -15.99 9.79
C LEU A 113 -4.24 -14.71 9.75
N ARG A 114 -2.93 -14.84 9.52
CA ARG A 114 -2.00 -13.71 9.45
C ARG A 114 -1.96 -13.03 8.09
N ALA A 115 -2.46 -13.65 7.03
CA ALA A 115 -2.57 -13.03 5.70
C ALA A 115 -3.45 -11.77 5.75
N ALA A 116 -4.37 -11.66 6.73
CA ALA A 116 -5.12 -10.45 7.01
C ALA A 116 -4.23 -9.23 7.29
N ASN A 117 -3.04 -9.42 7.88
CA ASN A 117 -2.08 -8.34 8.14
C ASN A 117 -1.55 -7.70 6.83
N GLY A 118 -1.50 -8.47 5.73
CA GLY A 118 -1.23 -7.95 4.38
C GLY A 118 -2.49 -7.53 3.62
N GLY A 119 -3.62 -8.20 3.89
CA GLY A 119 -4.89 -7.94 3.23
C GLY A 119 -5.48 -6.55 3.52
N VAL A 120 -5.42 -6.08 4.76
CA VAL A 120 -5.93 -4.74 5.11
C VAL A 120 -5.17 -3.62 4.39
N PRO A 121 -3.82 -3.55 4.44
CA PRO A 121 -3.07 -2.56 3.66
C PRO A 121 -3.24 -2.73 2.15
N LEU A 122 -3.50 -3.93 1.64
CA LEU A 122 -3.81 -4.14 0.22
C LEU A 122 -5.12 -3.42 -0.18
N VAL A 123 -6.14 -3.47 0.67
CA VAL A 123 -7.39 -2.72 0.43
C VAL A 123 -7.13 -1.22 0.38
N LEU A 124 -6.31 -0.69 1.28
CA LEU A 124 -5.91 0.73 1.28
C LEU A 124 -5.15 1.11 0.00
N PHE A 125 -4.22 0.24 -0.44
CA PHE A 125 -3.49 0.43 -1.68
C PHE A 125 -4.44 0.53 -2.87
N LEU A 126 -5.31 -0.47 -3.06
CA LEU A 126 -6.25 -0.53 -4.17
C LEU A 126 -7.19 0.68 -4.19
N TYR A 127 -7.68 1.10 -3.01
CA TYR A 127 -8.53 2.27 -2.87
C TYR A 127 -7.82 3.56 -3.33
N TRP A 128 -6.59 3.81 -2.88
CA TRP A 128 -5.85 5.01 -3.26
C TRP A 128 -5.35 5.01 -4.70
N THR A 129 -4.99 3.85 -5.25
CA THR A 129 -4.64 3.76 -6.68
C THR A 129 -5.86 3.96 -7.57
N GLY A 130 -7.02 3.40 -7.20
CA GLY A 130 -8.27 3.57 -7.93
C GLY A 130 -8.70 5.04 -8.00
N LEU A 131 -8.67 5.74 -6.86
CA LEU A 131 -8.99 7.18 -6.79
C LEU A 131 -8.09 8.02 -7.71
N ARG A 132 -6.78 7.80 -7.68
CA ARG A 132 -5.82 8.54 -8.52
C ARG A 132 -6.07 8.33 -10.01
N THR A 133 -6.46 7.12 -10.40
CA THR A 133 -6.79 6.82 -11.80
C THR A 133 -8.05 7.57 -12.25
N LEU A 134 -9.07 7.65 -11.39
CA LEU A 134 -10.30 8.39 -11.68
C LEU A 134 -10.04 9.90 -11.78
N GLU A 135 -9.27 10.47 -10.85
CA GLU A 135 -8.88 11.89 -10.86
C GLU A 135 -8.13 12.25 -12.14
N ARG A 136 -7.17 11.42 -12.56
CA ARG A 136 -6.41 11.62 -13.81
C ARG A 136 -7.30 11.58 -15.04
N LYS A 137 -8.25 10.63 -15.09
CA LYS A 137 -9.19 10.52 -16.20
C LYS A 137 -10.09 11.75 -16.30
N ALA A 138 -10.65 12.20 -15.18
CA ALA A 138 -11.47 13.42 -15.14
C ALA A 138 -10.68 14.67 -15.56
N ALA A 139 -9.42 14.78 -15.13
CA ALA A 139 -8.54 15.87 -15.56
C ALA A 139 -8.31 15.86 -17.08
N SER A 140 -8.05 14.70 -17.68
CA SER A 140 -7.87 14.58 -19.14
C SER A 140 -9.14 14.88 -19.94
N GLU A 141 -10.32 14.49 -19.43
CA GLU A 141 -11.61 14.79 -20.07
C GLU A 141 -11.92 16.30 -20.02
N ASN A 142 -11.61 16.98 -18.90
CA ASN A 142 -11.75 18.43 -18.77
C ASN A 142 -10.77 19.21 -19.66
N GLU A 143 -9.52 18.74 -19.79
CA GLU A 143 -8.52 19.35 -20.66
C GLU A 143 -8.96 19.27 -22.13
N GLN A 144 -9.44 18.11 -22.58
CA GLN A 144 -10.02 17.95 -23.92
C GLN A 144 -11.25 18.85 -24.14
N ALA A 145 -12.17 18.93 -23.18
CA ALA A 145 -13.36 19.76 -23.31
C ALA A 145 -13.03 21.26 -23.42
N ASN A 146 -11.97 21.72 -22.73
CA ASN A 146 -11.52 23.11 -22.85
C ASN A 146 -10.88 23.41 -24.21
N ASP A 147 -10.10 22.48 -24.76
CA ASP A 147 -9.46 22.59 -26.07
C ASP A 147 -10.49 22.76 -27.21
N TRP A 148 -11.55 21.92 -27.20
CA TRP A 148 -12.67 22.04 -28.14
C TRP A 148 -13.39 23.40 -28.06
N ASN A 149 -13.50 23.98 -26.87
CA ASN A 149 -14.14 25.28 -26.68
C ASN A 149 -13.25 26.44 -27.18
N THR A 150 -11.94 26.28 -27.17
CA THR A 150 -11.00 27.30 -27.69
C THR A 150 -10.87 27.25 -29.21
N GLU A 151 -10.79 26.07 -29.83
CA GLU A 151 -10.74 25.95 -31.30
C GLU A 151 -12.04 26.42 -31.97
N GLY A 152 -13.20 26.13 -31.36
CA GLY A 152 -14.49 26.58 -31.87
C GLY A 152 -14.72 28.10 -31.83
N TYR A 153 -13.92 28.84 -31.05
CA TYR A 153 -13.99 30.30 -30.98
C TYR A 153 -13.10 30.97 -32.04
N GLU A 154 -11.99 30.35 -32.44
CA GLU A 154 -11.09 30.89 -33.48
C GLU A 154 -11.66 30.70 -34.89
N ASP A 155 -12.33 29.58 -35.17
CA ASP A 155 -12.93 29.31 -36.50
C ASP A 155 -14.16 30.20 -36.79
N GLY A 156 -14.84 30.69 -35.74
CA GLY A 156 -15.99 31.60 -35.88
C GLY A 156 -15.63 33.04 -36.26
N ASP A 157 -14.47 33.52 -35.85
CA ASP A 157 -14.02 34.90 -36.11
C ASP A 157 -13.35 35.06 -37.49
N GLU A 158 -12.69 34.02 -38.01
CA GLU A 158 -12.09 34.08 -39.36
C GLU A 158 -13.14 34.13 -40.49
N VAL A 159 -14.26 33.43 -40.34
CA VAL A 159 -15.34 33.41 -41.35
C VAL A 159 -15.96 34.80 -41.49
N HIS A 160 -16.17 35.53 -40.39
CA HIS A 160 -16.76 36.87 -40.41
C HIS A 160 -15.80 37.99 -40.84
N GLU A 161 -14.49 37.77 -40.82
CA GLU A 161 -13.53 38.75 -41.33
C GLU A 161 -13.30 38.61 -42.85
N SER A 162 -13.46 37.41 -43.41
CA SER A 162 -13.38 37.19 -44.86
C SER A 162 -14.53 37.85 -45.63
N GLU A 163 -15.77 37.84 -45.11
CA GLU A 163 -16.93 38.48 -45.74
C GLU A 163 -16.88 40.02 -45.71
N ARG A 164 -16.21 40.60 -44.71
CA ARG A 164 -16.05 42.06 -44.58
C ARG A 164 -15.01 42.66 -45.53
N ARG A 165 -14.14 41.85 -46.13
CA ARG A 165 -13.10 42.33 -47.06
C ARG A 165 -13.51 42.30 -48.54
N VAL A 166 -14.70 41.76 -48.85
CA VAL A 166 -15.20 41.61 -50.25
C VAL A 166 -16.38 42.56 -50.56
N GLY A 167 -16.79 43.40 -49.61
CA GLY A 167 -17.86 44.40 -49.77
C GLY A 167 -17.37 45.78 -50.16
#